data_AF-J0W9B4-F1
#
_entry.id   AF-J0W9B4-F1
#
_cell.length_a   1.000
_cell.length_b   1.000
_cell.length_c   1.000
_cell.angle_alpha   90.00
_cell.angle_beta   90.00
_cell.angle_gamma   90.00
#
_symmetry.space_group_name_H-M   'P 1'
#
loop_
_entity.id
_entity.type
_entity.pdbx_description
1 polymer ?
#
loop_
_entity_poly.entity_id
_entity_poly.type
_entity_poly.pdbx_seq_one_letter_code
_entity_poly.pdbx_strand_id
1 'polypeptide(L)'
;MTVGILRAPAVLAMIMALAGCIDHANDPVLLAIGVPVNPPAVAHGICMTDGNAMYREARNQYQLRAQLTGYAEADELEAETTARAAAHRQYVACLSGQGYRTLYAN
;
A
#
# COMPACT_ATOMS: atom_id res chain seq x y z
N MET A 1 10.22 -35.38 22.71
CA MET A 1 9.83 -34.63 21.48
C MET A 1 8.79 -33.57 21.85
N THR A 2 9.17 -32.50 22.55
CA THR A 2 8.22 -31.45 23.01
C THR A 2 8.76 -30.03 22.82
N VAL A 3 10.00 -29.88 22.32
CA VAL A 3 10.69 -28.59 22.16
C VAL A 3 10.25 -27.85 20.87
N GLY A 4 9.51 -28.50 19.97
CA GLY A 4 9.10 -27.93 18.68
C GLY A 4 7.83 -27.08 18.70
N ILE A 5 6.91 -27.31 19.65
CA ILE A 5 5.58 -26.68 19.63
C ILE A 5 5.62 -25.25 20.16
N LEU A 6 6.53 -24.93 21.10
CA LEU A 6 6.67 -23.59 21.68
C LEU A 6 7.45 -22.60 20.79
N ARG A 7 8.16 -23.09 19.78
CA ARG A 7 8.91 -22.23 18.85
C ARG A 7 8.03 -21.54 17.82
N ALA A 8 6.99 -22.23 17.34
CA ALA A 8 6.05 -21.68 16.39
C ALA A 8 5.31 -20.42 16.90
N PRO A 9 4.70 -20.41 18.11
CA PRO A 9 4.03 -19.21 18.62
C PRO A 9 5.01 -18.10 18.96
N ALA A 10 6.24 -18.42 19.38
CA ALA A 10 7.28 -17.43 19.64
C ALA A 10 7.73 -16.71 18.37
N VAL A 11 7.89 -17.44 17.26
CA VAL A 11 8.18 -16.84 15.95
C VAL A 11 6.99 -16.02 15.45
N LEU A 12 5.76 -16.50 15.63
CA LEU A 12 4.56 -15.75 15.26
C LEU A 12 4.42 -14.44 16.06
N ALA A 13 4.67 -14.49 17.37
CA ALA A 13 4.66 -13.33 18.24
C ALA A 13 5.78 -12.35 17.89
N MET A 14 6.96 -12.84 17.49
CA MET A 14 8.05 -12.00 17.01
C MET A 14 7.67 -11.33 15.69
N ILE A 15 7.11 -12.06 14.73
CA ILE A 15 6.62 -11.49 13.46
C ILE A 15 5.53 -10.45 13.72
N MET A 16 4.59 -10.70 14.65
CA MET A 16 3.56 -9.72 15.02
C MET A 16 4.13 -8.53 15.79
N ALA A 17 5.18 -8.70 16.59
CA ALA A 17 5.85 -7.59 17.27
C ALA A 17 6.70 -6.74 16.32
N LEU A 18 7.37 -7.35 15.34
CA LEU A 18 8.03 -6.63 14.24
C LEU A 18 6.99 -5.96 13.32
N ALA A 19 5.82 -6.56 13.14
CA ALA A 19 4.67 -5.90 12.53
C ALA A 19 4.05 -4.83 13.46
N GLY A 20 4.32 -4.85 14.77
CA GLY A 20 4.02 -3.74 15.68
C GLY A 20 4.88 -2.51 15.41
N CYS A 21 6.02 -2.69 14.73
CA CYS A 21 6.80 -1.63 14.11
C CYS A 21 6.37 -1.38 12.65
N ILE A 22 5.14 -1.77 12.25
CA ILE A 22 4.51 -1.23 11.05
C ILE A 22 4.48 0.28 11.26
N ASP A 23 5.14 0.97 10.36
CA ASP A 23 5.23 2.41 10.32
C ASP A 23 3.81 2.98 10.19
N HIS A 24 3.16 3.21 11.34
CA HIS A 24 1.78 3.69 11.43
C HIS A 24 1.67 5.13 10.91
N ALA A 25 2.80 5.79 10.61
CA ALA A 25 2.81 7.05 9.90
C ALA A 25 2.27 6.91 8.47
N ASN A 26 2.40 5.74 7.85
CA ASN A 26 1.93 5.49 6.49
C ASN A 26 0.58 4.74 6.42
N ASP A 27 0.06 4.25 7.55
CA ASP A 27 -1.21 3.55 7.59
C ASP A 27 -2.37 4.52 7.88
N PRO A 28 -3.28 4.77 6.93
CA PRO A 28 -4.33 5.76 7.10
C PRO A 28 -5.42 5.27 8.04
N VAL A 29 -5.85 6.13 8.94
CA VAL A 29 -7.11 5.95 9.66
C VAL A 29 -8.26 6.21 8.69
N LEU A 30 -9.14 5.22 8.53
CA LEU A 30 -10.32 5.29 7.66
C LEU A 30 -11.52 5.82 8.43
N LEU A 31 -11.82 7.10 8.26
CA LEU A 31 -12.99 7.74 8.85
C LEU A 31 -14.21 7.59 7.93
N ALA A 32 -15.25 6.90 8.38
CA ALA A 32 -16.50 6.82 7.65
C ALA A 32 -17.20 8.20 7.61
N ILE A 33 -17.53 8.70 6.42
CA ILE A 33 -18.26 9.98 6.24
C ILE A 33 -19.74 9.74 5.87
N GLY A 34 -20.20 8.49 5.88
CA GLY A 34 -21.55 8.10 5.50
C GLY A 34 -21.82 6.65 5.86
N VAL A 35 -22.61 5.93 5.05
CA VAL A 35 -22.81 4.48 5.15
C VAL A 35 -21.81 3.81 4.20
N PRO A 36 -20.70 3.24 4.71
CA PRO A 36 -19.68 2.66 3.85
C PRO A 36 -20.21 1.41 3.15
N VAL A 37 -19.78 1.20 1.90
CA VAL A 37 -20.18 0.03 1.10
C VAL A 37 -19.60 -1.26 1.69
N ASN A 38 -18.40 -1.17 2.25
CA ASN A 38 -17.68 -2.29 2.85
C ASN A 38 -17.11 -1.91 4.23
N PRO A 39 -16.91 -2.89 5.13
CA PRO A 39 -16.13 -2.69 6.35
C PRO A 39 -14.73 -2.15 6.04
N PRO A 40 -14.09 -1.39 6.95
CA PRO A 40 -12.86 -0.65 6.66
C PRO A 40 -11.70 -1.56 6.24
N ALA A 41 -11.55 -2.74 6.87
CA ALA A 41 -10.51 -3.69 6.49
C ALA A 41 -10.69 -4.24 5.06
N VAL A 42 -11.93 -4.45 4.62
CA VAL A 42 -12.25 -4.93 3.28
C VAL A 42 -12.03 -3.82 2.25
N ALA A 43 -12.51 -2.62 2.54
CA ALA A 43 -12.29 -1.44 1.69
C ALA A 43 -10.79 -1.14 1.53
N HIS A 44 -10.02 -1.19 2.63
CA HIS A 44 -8.56 -1.05 2.60
C HIS A 44 -7.93 -2.10 1.69
N GLY A 45 -8.26 -3.38 1.87
CA GLY A 45 -7.71 -4.47 1.05
C GLY A 45 -7.97 -4.28 -0.45
N ILE A 46 -9.23 -4.01 -0.83
CA ILE A 46 -9.60 -3.77 -2.24
C ILE A 46 -8.83 -2.57 -2.79
N CYS A 47 -8.87 -1.44 -2.10
CA CYS A 47 -8.24 -0.22 -2.59
C CYS A 47 -6.71 -0.30 -2.62
N MET A 48 -6.10 -1.09 -1.74
CA MET A 48 -4.67 -1.37 -1.76
C MET A 48 -4.29 -2.24 -2.98
N THR A 49 -5.14 -3.21 -3.35
CA THR A 49 -4.92 -3.98 -4.59
C THR A 49 -4.99 -3.11 -5.85
N ASP A 50 -5.95 -2.18 -5.92
CA ASP A 50 -6.07 -1.22 -7.02
C ASP A 50 -4.88 -0.25 -7.07
N GLY A 51 -4.46 0.27 -5.91
CA GLY A 51 -3.27 1.11 -5.77
C GLY A 51 -2.01 0.39 -6.27
N ASN A 52 -1.83 -0.89 -5.91
CA ASN A 52 -0.69 -1.70 -6.36
C ASN A 52 -0.72 -1.99 -7.86
N ALA A 53 -1.91 -2.16 -8.46
CA ALA A 53 -2.04 -2.27 -9.90
C ALA A 53 -1.59 -0.96 -10.59
N MET A 54 -2.03 0.18 -10.08
CA MET A 54 -1.61 1.50 -10.60
C MET A 54 -0.14 1.79 -10.37
N TYR A 55 0.45 1.36 -9.25
CA TYR A 55 1.89 1.45 -9.03
C TYR A 55 2.67 0.75 -10.16
N ARG A 56 2.31 -0.51 -10.44
CA ARG A 56 2.99 -1.31 -11.48
C ARG A 56 2.83 -0.70 -12.86
N GLU A 57 1.62 -0.25 -13.18
CA GLU A 57 1.34 0.39 -14.47
C GLU A 57 2.13 1.69 -14.61
N ALA A 58 2.11 2.57 -13.61
CA ALA A 58 2.85 3.82 -13.64
C ALA A 58 4.36 3.60 -13.78
N ARG A 59 4.93 2.61 -13.08
CA ARG A 59 6.34 2.23 -13.19
C ARG A 59 6.68 1.71 -14.60
N ASN A 60 5.82 0.86 -15.16
CA ASN A 60 5.98 0.36 -16.53
C ASN A 60 5.93 1.50 -17.56
N GLN A 61 4.96 2.41 -17.42
CA GLN A 61 4.83 3.59 -18.29
C GLN A 61 6.06 4.50 -18.21
N TYR A 62 6.64 4.69 -17.03
CA TYR A 62 7.87 5.47 -16.85
C TYR A 62 9.05 4.82 -17.59
N GLN A 63 9.22 3.50 -17.45
CA GLN A 63 10.26 2.74 -18.15
C GLN A 63 10.11 2.79 -19.68
N LEU A 64 8.89 2.62 -20.18
CA LEU A 64 8.60 2.71 -21.62
C LEU A 64 8.93 4.11 -22.16
N ARG A 65 8.60 5.18 -21.42
CA ARG A 65 8.95 6.55 -21.81
C ARG A 65 10.46 6.79 -21.82
N ALA A 66 11.20 6.26 -20.84
CA ALA A 66 12.65 6.36 -20.82
C ALA A 66 13.29 5.73 -22.08
N GLN A 67 12.82 4.53 -22.46
CA GLN A 67 13.27 3.84 -23.68
C GLN A 67 12.96 4.64 -24.95
N LEU A 68 11.77 5.24 -25.04
CA LEU A 68 11.36 6.02 -26.22
C LEU A 68 12.09 7.36 -26.35
N THR A 69 12.56 7.93 -25.25
CA THR A 69 13.25 9.24 -25.21
C THR A 69 14.77 9.10 -25.34
N GLY A 70 15.28 7.88 -25.50
CA GLY A 70 16.71 7.61 -25.71
C GLY A 70 17.54 7.65 -24.43
N TYR A 71 16.91 7.75 -23.26
CA TYR A 71 17.61 7.53 -21.99
C TYR A 71 17.86 6.04 -21.82
N ALA A 72 19.12 5.66 -21.62
CA ALA A 72 19.53 4.25 -21.49
C ALA A 72 18.91 3.57 -20.26
N GLU A 73 18.66 4.35 -19.20
CA GLU A 73 18.07 3.87 -17.95
C GLU A 73 17.06 4.91 -17.45
N ALA A 74 15.95 4.41 -16.92
CA ALA A 74 14.97 5.24 -16.24
C ALA A 74 15.51 5.54 -14.83
N ASP A 75 15.48 6.80 -14.38
CA ASP A 75 15.87 7.13 -13.00
C ASP A 75 14.98 6.34 -12.04
N GLU A 76 15.58 5.44 -11.26
CA GLU A 76 14.86 4.54 -10.37
C GLU A 76 14.14 5.31 -9.26
N LEU A 77 14.74 6.39 -8.75
CA LEU A 77 14.14 7.21 -7.71
C LEU A 77 12.92 7.97 -8.25
N GLU A 78 13.03 8.53 -9.44
CA GLU A 78 11.91 9.23 -10.07
C GLU A 78 10.79 8.25 -10.48
N ALA A 79 11.14 7.06 -10.97
CA ALA A 79 10.19 5.99 -11.27
C ALA A 79 9.41 5.56 -10.01
N GLU A 80 10.13 5.35 -8.89
CA GLU A 80 9.55 4.94 -7.61
C GLU A 80 8.62 6.02 -7.05
N THR A 81 9.07 7.27 -7.02
CA THR A 81 8.27 8.40 -6.50
C THR A 81 7.00 8.63 -7.34
N THR A 82 7.11 8.57 -8.66
CA THR A 82 5.98 8.71 -9.58
C THR A 82 4.98 7.57 -9.40
N ALA A 83 5.46 6.33 -9.33
CA ALA A 83 4.62 5.15 -9.16
C ALA A 83 3.91 5.16 -7.80
N ARG A 84 4.60 5.52 -6.71
CA ARG A 84 3.98 5.68 -5.38
C ARG A 84 2.93 6.77 -5.35
N ALA A 85 3.20 7.93 -5.98
CA ALA A 85 2.23 9.01 -6.04
C ALA A 85 0.96 8.60 -6.83
N ALA A 86 1.12 7.86 -7.93
CA ALA A 86 -0.01 7.34 -8.70
C ALA A 86 -0.83 6.32 -7.88
N ALA A 87 -0.15 5.38 -7.23
CA ALA A 87 -0.77 4.39 -6.36
C ALA A 87 -1.56 5.03 -5.21
N HIS A 88 -0.97 6.02 -4.55
CA HIS A 88 -1.59 6.74 -3.45
C HIS A 88 -2.87 7.48 -3.90
N ARG A 89 -2.84 8.16 -5.05
CA ARG A 89 -4.03 8.83 -5.60
C ARG A 89 -5.14 7.82 -5.90
N GLN A 90 -4.80 6.68 -6.50
CA GLN A 90 -5.77 5.63 -6.78
C GLN A 90 -6.39 5.06 -5.50
N TYR A 91 -5.55 4.80 -4.50
CA TYR A 91 -5.98 4.28 -3.20
C TYR A 91 -6.95 5.23 -2.50
N VAL A 92 -6.61 6.52 -2.42
CA VAL A 92 -7.48 7.55 -1.80
C VAL A 92 -8.78 7.72 -2.58
N ALA A 93 -8.72 7.71 -3.92
CA ALA A 93 -9.92 7.79 -4.76
C ALA A 93 -10.85 6.58 -4.53
N CYS A 94 -10.31 5.37 -4.51
CA CYS A 94 -11.07 4.15 -4.21
C CYS A 94 -11.75 4.24 -2.84
N LEU A 95 -11.02 4.63 -1.79
CA LEU A 95 -11.59 4.76 -0.45
C LEU A 95 -12.68 5.83 -0.36
N SER A 96 -12.52 6.94 -1.08
CA SER A 96 -13.54 7.97 -1.16
C SER A 96 -14.84 7.42 -1.79
N GLY A 97 -14.71 6.56 -2.81
CA GLY A 97 -15.84 5.83 -3.40
C GLY A 97 -16.46 4.79 -2.47
N GLN A 98 -15.68 4.24 -1.53
CA GLN A 98 -16.17 3.31 -0.50
C GLN A 98 -16.86 4.02 0.69
N GLY A 99 -16.84 5.37 0.72
CA GLY A 99 -17.45 6.18 1.78
C GLY A 99 -16.50 6.56 2.93
N TYR A 100 -15.19 6.46 2.72
CA TYR A 100 -14.17 6.77 3.72
C TYR A 100 -13.34 8.02 3.37
N ARG A 101 -12.97 8.78 4.40
CA ARG A 101 -11.86 9.74 4.36
C ARG A 101 -10.61 9.07 4.87
N THR A 102 -9.49 9.23 4.17
CA THR A 102 -8.17 8.90 4.70
C THR A 102 -7.68 10.03 5.61
N LEU A 103 -7.24 9.67 6.81
CA LEU A 103 -6.53 10.55 7.73
C LEU A 103 -5.17 9.94 8.02
N TYR A 104 -4.09 10.66 7.72
CA TYR A 104 -2.73 10.24 8.02
C TYR A 104 -2.29 10.89 9.33
N ALA A 105 -1.62 10.12 10.19
CA ALA A 105 -0.99 10.68 11.37
C ALA A 105 0.17 11.60 10.92
N ASN A 106 0.13 12.86 11.35
CA ASN A 106 1.21 13.83 11.17
C ASN A 106 2.20 13.75 12.33
#